data_AF-A0A5C8JD11-F1
#
_entry.id   AF-A0A5C8JD11-F1
#
_cell.length_a   1.000
_cell.length_b   1.000
_cell.length_c   1.000
_cell.angle_alpha   90.00
_cell.angle_beta   90.00
_cell.angle_gamma   90.00
#
_symmetry.space_group_name_H-M   'P 1'
#
loop_
_entity.id
_entity.type
_entity.pdbx_description
1 polymer ?
#
loop_
_entity_poly.entity_id
_entity_poly.type
_entity_poly.pdbx_seq_one_letter_code
_entity_poly.pdbx_strand_id
1 'polypeptide(L)'
;MIYAGRVDGESLAAAALLAALGRAAGILSELRHPFVRGRPFSYVVPPAGVRTGATFMLPDGREVTFAVLVAASGNGFRVEGGVTVEDEALVELPARHVPEVRGALALLDEYAAEVGERAGALLDNLLDEIV
;
A
#
# COMPACT_ATOMS: atom_id res chain seq x y z
N MET A 1 33.85 -25.80 2.05
CA MET A 1 32.56 -26.38 2.49
C MET A 1 31.63 -25.20 2.73
N ILE A 2 30.82 -24.84 1.74
CA ILE A 2 29.85 -23.74 1.89
C ILE A 2 28.68 -24.36 2.66
N TYR A 3 28.42 -23.88 3.88
CA TYR A 3 27.24 -24.27 4.64
C TYR A 3 26.02 -23.81 3.84
N ALA A 4 25.31 -24.76 3.22
CA ALA A 4 23.94 -24.54 2.77
C ALA A 4 23.06 -24.48 4.02
N GLY A 5 23.08 -23.34 4.72
CA GLY A 5 22.16 -23.06 5.81
C GLY A 5 20.75 -23.11 5.24
N ARG A 6 19.97 -24.10 5.67
CA ARG A 6 18.55 -24.20 5.33
C ARG A 6 17.86 -22.94 5.83
N VAL A 7 17.21 -22.20 4.92
CA VAL A 7 16.39 -21.03 5.24
C VAL A 7 15.34 -21.45 6.29
N ASP A 8 15.32 -20.78 7.43
CA ASP A 8 14.34 -21.01 8.48
C ASP A 8 12.95 -20.42 8.13
N GLY A 9 11.94 -20.74 8.93
CA GLY A 9 10.56 -20.31 8.68
C GLY A 9 10.36 -18.79 8.76
N GLU A 10 11.13 -18.10 9.61
CA GLU A 10 11.06 -16.65 9.77
C GLU A 10 11.66 -15.95 8.55
N SER A 11 12.81 -16.45 8.09
CA SER A 11 13.45 -16.01 6.85
C SER A 11 12.53 -16.21 5.63
N LEU A 12 11.80 -17.32 5.56
CA LEU A 12 10.81 -17.55 4.50
C LEU A 12 9.62 -16.58 4.59
N ALA A 13 9.12 -16.30 5.79
CA ALA A 13 8.05 -15.34 6.01
C ALA A 13 8.47 -13.91 5.63
N ALA A 14 9.71 -13.52 5.97
CA ALA A 14 10.29 -12.24 5.58
C ALA A 14 10.41 -12.12 4.04
N ALA A 15 10.89 -13.17 3.37
CA ALA A 15 10.95 -13.20 1.90
C ALA A 15 9.56 -13.09 1.26
N ALA A 16 8.56 -13.77 1.83
CA ALA A 16 7.18 -13.68 1.37
C ALA A 16 6.59 -12.26 1.55
N LEU A 17 6.87 -11.62 2.69
CA LEU A 17 6.49 -10.23 2.95
C LEU A 17 7.13 -9.28 1.94
N LEU A 18 8.44 -9.42 1.68
CA LEU A 18 9.14 -8.61 0.67
C LEU A 18 8.53 -8.79 -0.71
N ALA A 19 8.17 -10.01 -1.10
CA ALA A 19 7.52 -10.28 -2.38
C ALA A 19 6.13 -9.65 -2.48
N ALA A 20 5.33 -9.69 -1.41
CA ALA A 20 4.01 -9.05 -1.36
C ALA A 20 4.11 -7.51 -1.43
N LEU A 21 5.05 -6.93 -0.67
CA LEU A 21 5.33 -5.49 -0.74
C LEU A 21 5.79 -5.07 -2.14
N GLY A 22 6.63 -5.88 -2.79
CA GLY A 22 7.06 -5.63 -4.17
C GLY A 22 5.89 -5.63 -5.17
N ARG A 23 4.92 -6.54 -5.02
CA ARG A 23 3.70 -6.55 -5.84
C ARG A 23 2.82 -5.34 -5.58
N ALA A 24 2.54 -5.03 -4.32
CA ALA A 24 1.74 -3.88 -3.94
C ALA A 24 2.36 -2.56 -4.45
N ALA A 25 3.68 -2.40 -4.26
CA ALA A 25 4.42 -1.25 -4.79
C ALA A 25 4.37 -1.21 -6.32
N GLY A 26 4.46 -2.35 -6.99
CA GLY A 26 4.31 -2.46 -8.45
C GLY A 26 2.98 -1.89 -8.92
N ILE A 27 1.86 -2.42 -8.39
CA ILE A 27 0.49 -1.96 -8.70
C ILE A 27 0.37 -0.44 -8.50
N LEU A 28 0.79 0.06 -7.33
CA LEU A 28 0.62 1.46 -6.98
C LEU A 28 1.55 2.39 -7.76
N SER A 29 2.72 1.91 -8.18
CA SER A 29 3.66 2.68 -9.03
C SER A 29 3.21 2.79 -10.49
N GLU A 30 2.36 1.87 -10.94
CA GLU A 30 1.78 1.88 -12.29
C GLU A 30 0.59 2.83 -12.43
N LEU A 31 0.11 3.38 -11.32
CA LEU A 31 -0.93 4.42 -11.34
C LEU A 31 -0.46 5.63 -12.14
N ARG A 32 -1.21 5.94 -13.20
CA ARG A 32 -0.92 7.04 -14.12
C ARG A 32 -2.20 7.81 -14.39
N HIS A 33 -2.05 9.12 -14.52
CA HIS A 33 -3.10 9.99 -14.96
C HIS A 33 -2.58 10.94 -16.05
N PRO A 34 -3.35 11.28 -17.09
CA PRO A 34 -2.89 12.17 -18.16
C PRO A 34 -2.53 13.58 -17.68
N PHE A 35 -3.20 14.07 -16.64
CA PHE A 35 -3.12 15.46 -16.20
C PHE A 35 -2.32 15.67 -14.91
N VAL A 36 -2.09 14.62 -14.12
CA VAL A 36 -1.35 14.71 -12.85
C VAL A 36 -0.25 13.66 -12.79
N ARG A 37 0.91 14.06 -12.27
CA ARG A 37 2.06 13.14 -12.13
C ARG A 37 2.04 12.51 -10.75
N GLY A 38 2.07 11.18 -10.73
CA GLY A 38 2.26 10.39 -9.51
C GLY A 38 3.73 10.29 -9.11
N ARG A 39 3.99 10.16 -7.81
CA ARG A 39 5.29 9.79 -7.24
C ARG A 39 5.11 8.57 -6.33
N PRO A 40 5.74 7.43 -6.65
CA PRO A 40 5.69 6.28 -5.75
C PRO A 40 6.48 6.57 -4.47
N PHE A 41 6.06 5.97 -3.37
CA PHE A 41 6.78 6.01 -2.11
C PHE A 41 6.71 4.67 -1.39
N SER A 42 7.67 4.44 -0.50
CA SER A 42 7.64 3.35 0.47
C SER A 42 8.48 3.74 1.67
N TYR A 43 7.97 3.52 2.88
CA TYR A 43 8.71 3.79 4.11
C TYR A 43 8.31 2.83 5.22
N VAL A 44 9.22 2.67 6.17
CA VAL A 44 9.01 1.86 7.37
C VAL A 44 8.18 2.66 8.37
N VAL A 45 7.16 2.03 8.93
CA VAL A 45 6.34 2.55 10.02
C VAL A 45 6.79 1.88 11.31
N PRO A 46 7.44 2.60 12.24
CA PRO A 46 7.88 2.02 13.51
C PRO A 46 6.69 1.49 14.33
N PRO A 47 6.87 0.40 15.12
CA PRO A 47 8.11 -0.36 15.29
C PRO A 47 8.33 -1.47 14.25
N ALA A 48 7.29 -1.93 13.55
CA ALA A 48 7.36 -3.10 12.68
C ALA A 48 6.27 -3.09 11.60
N GLY A 49 6.28 -2.06 10.75
CA GLY A 49 5.36 -1.95 9.62
C GLY A 49 5.99 -1.30 8.40
N VAL A 50 5.27 -1.39 7.29
CA VAL A 50 5.64 -0.76 6.02
C VAL A 50 4.40 -0.14 5.42
N ARG A 51 4.53 1.10 4.94
CA ARG A 51 3.55 1.77 4.10
C ARG A 51 4.13 1.94 2.70
N THR A 52 3.34 1.63 1.68
CA THR A 52 3.71 1.80 0.27
C THR A 52 2.54 2.38 -0.50
N GLY A 53 2.84 3.15 -1.55
CA GLY A 53 1.81 3.89 -2.26
C GLY A 53 2.34 4.81 -3.34
N ALA A 54 1.46 5.68 -3.80
CA ALA A 54 1.78 6.78 -4.71
C ALA A 54 1.04 8.05 -4.28
N THR A 55 1.73 9.19 -4.38
CA THR A 55 1.13 10.52 -4.18
C THR A 55 0.96 11.23 -5.53
N PHE A 56 -0.13 11.98 -5.67
CA PHE A 56 -0.44 12.79 -6.84
C PHE A 56 -0.70 14.23 -6.39
N MET A 57 -0.09 15.18 -7.07
CA MET A 57 -0.36 16.60 -6.86
C MET A 57 -1.44 17.06 -7.85
N LEU A 58 -2.57 17.52 -7.35
CA LEU A 58 -3.63 18.13 -8.14
C LEU A 58 -3.24 19.56 -8.59
N PRO A 59 -3.87 20.10 -9.65
CA PRO A 59 -3.60 21.47 -10.13
C PRO A 59 -3.86 22.59 -9.12
N ASP A 60 -4.75 22.36 -8.15
CA ASP A 60 -5.09 23.29 -7.07
C ASP A 60 -4.10 23.22 -5.89
N GLY A 61 -3.13 22.29 -5.92
CA GLY A 61 -2.12 22.10 -4.90
C GLY A 61 -2.43 21.01 -3.88
N ARG A 62 -3.63 20.40 -3.89
CA ARG A 62 -3.96 19.28 -2.99
C ARG A 62 -3.11 18.05 -3.31
N GLU A 63 -2.65 17.36 -2.27
CA GLU A 63 -1.97 16.06 -2.40
C GLU A 63 -2.98 14.93 -2.19
N VAL A 64 -3.06 14.01 -3.15
CA VAL A 64 -3.85 12.78 -3.08
C VAL A 64 -2.92 11.60 -2.90
N THR A 65 -3.13 10.82 -1.85
CA THR A 65 -2.29 9.67 -1.50
C THR A 65 -3.06 8.37 -1.61
N PHE A 66 -2.61 7.47 -2.47
CA PHE A 66 -3.08 6.09 -2.57
C PHE A 66 -2.09 5.21 -1.84
N ALA A 67 -2.52 4.49 -0.80
CA ALA A 67 -1.58 3.73 0.01
C ALA A 67 -2.18 2.47 0.62
N VAL A 68 -1.29 1.52 0.88
CA VAL A 68 -1.54 0.36 1.74
C VAL A 68 -0.49 0.27 2.83
N LEU A 69 -0.87 -0.32 3.96
CA LEU A 69 -0.01 -0.53 5.11
C LEU A 69 -0.16 -1.95 5.63
N VAL A 70 0.96 -2.55 6.01
CA VAL A 70 0.99 -3.76 6.82
C VAL A 70 1.90 -3.52 8.02
N ALA A 71 1.43 -3.84 9.22
CA ALA A 71 2.19 -3.68 10.45
C ALA A 71 1.92 -4.83 11.42
N ALA A 72 2.95 -5.26 12.16
CA ALA A 72 2.76 -6.12 13.31
C ALA A 72 1.95 -5.37 14.38
N SER A 73 0.94 -6.03 14.94
CA SER A 73 0.05 -5.45 15.96
C SER A 73 -0.35 -6.54 16.96
N GLY A 74 0.12 -6.42 18.20
CA GLY A 74 -0.14 -7.42 19.24
C GLY A 74 0.37 -8.81 18.84
N ASN A 75 -0.54 -9.78 18.72
CA ASN A 75 -0.27 -11.16 18.34
C ASN A 75 -0.54 -11.47 16.86
N GLY A 76 -0.61 -10.45 16.00
CA GLY A 76 -0.89 -10.62 14.58
C GLY A 76 -0.45 -9.43 13.73
N PHE A 77 -1.15 -9.24 12.63
CA PHE A 77 -0.85 -8.24 11.61
C PHE A 77 -2.08 -7.37 11.36
N ARG A 78 -1.87 -6.06 11.36
CA ARG A 78 -2.85 -5.06 10.94
C ARG A 78 -2.56 -4.70 9.48
N VAL A 79 -3.59 -4.73 8.65
CA VAL A 79 -3.55 -4.31 7.24
C VAL A 79 -4.55 -3.18 7.04
N GLU A 80 -4.11 -2.13 6.36
CA GLU A 80 -4.92 -0.96 6.01
C GLU A 80 -4.71 -0.62 4.54
N GLY A 81 -5.70 0.04 3.95
CA GLY A 81 -5.63 0.56 2.60
C GLY A 81 -6.59 1.70 2.44
N GLY A 82 -6.26 2.64 1.56
CA GLY A 82 -7.13 3.78 1.34
C GLY A 82 -6.55 4.87 0.47
N VAL A 83 -7.33 5.92 0.36
CA VAL A 83 -7.04 7.14 -0.38
C VAL A 83 -7.28 8.33 0.55
N THR A 84 -6.27 9.18 0.69
CA THR A 84 -6.38 10.42 1.44
C THR A 84 -6.17 11.63 0.54
N VAL A 85 -6.81 12.75 0.87
CA VAL A 85 -6.60 14.06 0.25
C VAL A 85 -6.25 15.03 1.36
N GLU A 86 -5.07 15.66 1.32
CA GLU A 86 -4.59 16.53 2.41
C GLU A 86 -4.70 15.89 3.81
N ASP A 87 -4.32 14.61 3.91
CA ASP A 87 -4.45 13.77 5.12
C ASP A 87 -5.89 13.45 5.58
N GLU A 88 -6.92 13.90 4.87
CA GLU A 88 -8.32 13.51 5.11
C GLU A 88 -8.69 12.26 4.30
N ALA A 89 -9.40 11.32 4.93
CA ALA A 89 -9.78 10.07 4.29
C ALA A 89 -10.91 10.29 3.25
N LEU A 90 -10.59 10.08 1.97
CA LEU A 90 -11.55 10.04 0.87
C LEU A 90 -12.12 8.63 0.69
N VAL A 91 -11.26 7.62 0.82
CA VAL A 91 -11.62 6.20 0.86
C VAL A 91 -10.83 5.55 1.97
N GLU A 92 -11.53 4.88 2.88
CA GLU A 92 -10.91 4.08 3.93
C GLU A 92 -11.41 2.65 3.80
N LEU A 93 -10.50 1.73 3.46
CA LEU A 93 -10.81 0.31 3.51
C LEU A 93 -10.82 -0.14 4.98
N PRO A 94 -11.69 -1.07 5.38
CA PRO A 94 -11.78 -1.49 6.78
C PRO A 94 -10.43 -1.98 7.30
N ALA A 95 -9.87 -1.35 8.33
CA ALA A 95 -8.65 -1.86 8.96
C ALA A 95 -8.91 -3.28 9.51
N ARG A 96 -8.12 -4.25 9.06
CA ARG A 96 -8.30 -5.66 9.40
C ARG A 96 -7.10 -6.18 10.18
N HIS A 97 -7.39 -6.99 11.19
CA HIS A 97 -6.39 -7.69 11.99
C HIS A 97 -6.46 -9.19 11.70
N VAL A 98 -5.32 -9.80 11.40
CA VAL A 98 -5.22 -11.22 11.09
C VAL A 98 -4.06 -11.85 11.87
N PRO A 99 -4.23 -13.06 12.42
CA PRO A 99 -3.22 -13.67 13.28
C PRO A 99 -2.01 -14.19 12.50
N GLU A 100 -2.19 -14.56 11.23
CA GLU A 100 -1.18 -15.24 10.43
C GLU A 100 -0.63 -14.34 9.33
N VAL A 101 0.69 -14.42 9.11
CA VAL A 101 1.38 -13.65 8.06
C VAL A 101 0.78 -13.92 6.68
N ARG A 102 0.46 -15.18 6.36
CA ARG A 102 -0.12 -15.53 5.04
C ARG A 102 -1.45 -14.83 4.79
N GLY A 103 -2.30 -14.73 5.82
CA GLY A 103 -3.55 -13.98 5.75
C GLY A 103 -3.30 -12.49 5.54
N ALA A 104 -2.28 -11.94 6.20
CA ALA A 104 -1.91 -10.53 6.05
C ALA A 104 -1.40 -10.21 4.63
N LEU A 105 -0.60 -11.10 4.04
CA LEU A 105 -0.08 -10.91 2.69
C LEU A 105 -1.20 -10.97 1.64
N ALA A 106 -2.12 -11.93 1.77
CA ALA A 106 -3.26 -12.03 0.86
C ALA A 106 -4.14 -10.78 0.93
N LEU A 107 -4.36 -10.27 2.14
CA LEU A 107 -5.15 -9.05 2.35
C LEU A 107 -4.42 -7.79 1.85
N LEU A 108 -3.11 -7.73 1.96
CA LEU A 108 -2.30 -6.65 1.40
C LEU A 108 -2.43 -6.60 -0.13
N ASP A 109 -2.35 -7.77 -0.80
CA ASP A 109 -2.55 -7.88 -2.24
C ASP A 109 -3.98 -7.45 -2.64
N GLU A 110 -5.01 -7.87 -1.87
CA GLU A 110 -6.41 -7.46 -2.05
C GLU A 110 -6.59 -5.94 -1.96
N TYR A 111 -6.04 -5.32 -0.92
CA TYR A 111 -6.17 -3.87 -0.71
C TYR A 111 -5.37 -3.07 -1.73
N ALA A 112 -4.21 -3.55 -2.16
CA ALA A 112 -3.44 -2.89 -3.21
C ALA A 112 -4.20 -2.90 -4.55
N ALA A 113 -4.83 -4.02 -4.89
CA ALA A 113 -5.68 -4.13 -6.07
C ALA A 113 -6.90 -3.19 -5.98
N GLU A 114 -7.62 -3.19 -4.85
CA GLU A 114 -8.81 -2.37 -4.67
C GLU A 114 -8.50 -0.87 -4.71
N VAL A 115 -7.41 -0.44 -4.05
CA VAL A 115 -6.93 0.96 -4.13
C VAL A 115 -6.54 1.30 -5.56
N GLY A 116 -5.85 0.39 -6.25
CA GLY A 116 -5.41 0.59 -7.62
C GLY A 116 -6.57 0.73 -8.63
N GLU A 117 -7.58 -0.14 -8.52
CA GLU A 117 -8.77 -0.13 -9.38
C GLU A 117 -9.57 1.18 -9.26
N ARG A 118 -9.64 1.74 -8.05
CA ARG A 118 -10.39 2.99 -7.78
C ARG A 118 -9.62 4.25 -8.18
N ALA A 119 -8.31 4.17 -8.38
CA ALA A 119 -7.46 5.35 -8.48
C ALA A 119 -7.78 6.27 -9.66
N GLY A 120 -8.01 5.69 -10.86
CA GLY A 120 -8.34 6.48 -12.06
C GLY A 120 -9.62 7.30 -11.87
N ALA A 121 -10.72 6.63 -11.51
CA ALA A 121 -12.01 7.27 -11.32
C ALA A 121 -11.99 8.32 -10.18
N LEU A 122 -11.23 8.09 -9.11
CA LEU A 122 -11.09 9.07 -8.04
C LEU A 122 -10.32 10.31 -8.48
N LEU A 123 -9.24 10.15 -9.26
CA LEU A 123 -8.50 11.27 -9.81
C LEU A 123 -9.34 12.07 -10.82
N ASP A 124 -10.10 11.39 -11.68
CA ASP A 124 -11.03 12.04 -12.63
C ASP A 124 -12.04 12.91 -11.87
N ASN A 125 -12.72 12.34 -10.87
CA ASN A 125 -13.71 13.08 -10.06
C ASN A 125 -13.10 14.29 -9.34
N LEU A 126 -11.92 14.14 -8.75
CA LEU A 126 -11.24 15.23 -8.04
C LEU A 126 -10.78 16.34 -8.99
N LEU A 127 -10.44 16.01 -10.23
CA LEU A 127 -10.07 16.99 -11.25
C LEU A 127 -11.28 17.73 -11.81
N ASP A 128 -12.41 17.04 -11.97
CA ASP A 128 -13.67 17.65 -12.39
C ASP A 128 -14.19 18.68 -11.36
N GLU A 129 -13.87 18.53 -10.08
CA GLU A 129 -14.20 19.53 -9.04
C GLU A 129 -13.41 20.86 -9.17
N ILE A 130 -12.27 20.85 -9.88
CA ILE A 130 -11.38 22.00 -10.00
C ILE A 130 -11.73 22.87 -11.22
N VAL A 131 -12.33 22.27 -12.25
CA VAL A 131 -12.66 22.90 -13.54
C VAL A 131 -14.01 23.59 -13.49
#